data_AF-A0A354ZZW5-F1
#
_entry.id   AF-A0A354ZZW5-F1
#
_cell.length_a   1.000
_cell.length_b   1.000
_cell.length_c   1.000
_cell.angle_alpha   90.00
_cell.angle_beta   90.00
_cell.angle_gamma   90.00
#
_symmetry.space_group_name_H-M   'P 1'
#
loop_
_entity.id
_entity.type
_entity.pdbx_description
1 polymer ?
#
loop_
_entity_poly.entity_id
_entity_poly.type
_entity_poly.pdbx_seq_one_letter_code
_entity_poly.pdbx_strand_id
1 'polypeptide(L)'
;MKGSLLLKMRQAGWFDLLVFFLAFSLILVALGITGYIQYNIQMNNMDEGLTKYEIKEALGFFALSRENFLTIGLIAVAVTLLGFALLAISRATERQVSQQAKENMHHMRVVLQYVVAGMITLIMLFPIYWMVISSLKTSTELLLPVPTLWPRLFQWANFPNVLKRAPFIRYLFNTLVTTFFIMVGQIIIGVLAAYGFSKGSFKGKNVLFLLVLGALMIPIQVTFVPIYVMVSRLGWVNSFPGLIVPNLVSAYFIFMLRQSFMSVDDSYLDAGRVDGLNRIGLIVHVLIPMCAPTMITISIITFITGWNSYFWPKMVATKDEFRTIAVGVTRLRQTFAGMETANYNEIMAGAVMAIIPIVILFLILQKYIMAGMSKAFMK
;
A
#
# COMPACT_ATOMS: atom_id res chain seq x y z
N MET A 1 -39.83 -2.90 -26.30
CA MET A 1 -40.12 -2.07 -25.11
C MET A 1 -39.03 -1.00 -24.95
N LYS A 2 -39.38 0.29 -24.96
CA LYS A 2 -38.42 1.38 -24.67
C LYS A 2 -38.07 1.32 -23.18
N GLY A 3 -36.89 0.79 -22.82
CA GLY A 3 -36.39 0.86 -21.44
C GLY A 3 -36.33 2.33 -20.99
N SER A 4 -36.74 2.60 -19.74
CA SER A 4 -36.72 3.94 -19.16
C SER A 4 -35.29 4.51 -19.18
N LEU A 5 -35.15 5.85 -19.21
CA LEU A 5 -33.85 6.52 -19.20
C LEU A 5 -32.99 6.02 -18.03
N LEU A 6 -33.59 5.89 -16.85
CA LEU A 6 -32.96 5.31 -15.65
C LEU A 6 -32.38 3.90 -15.88
N LEU A 7 -33.08 3.03 -16.61
CA LEU A 7 -32.61 1.68 -16.87
C LEU A 7 -31.38 1.66 -17.79
N LYS A 8 -31.33 2.59 -18.77
CA LYS A 8 -30.15 2.79 -19.64
C LYS A 8 -28.98 3.42 -18.90
N MET A 9 -29.27 4.36 -17.99
CA MET A 9 -28.26 4.96 -17.13
C MET A 9 -27.61 3.88 -16.25
N ARG A 10 -28.41 3.02 -15.61
CA ARG A 10 -27.94 1.90 -14.77
C ARG A 10 -27.04 0.91 -15.52
N GLN A 11 -27.34 0.64 -16.80
CA GLN A 11 -26.50 -0.22 -17.65
C GLN A 11 -25.16 0.41 -18.05
N ALA A 12 -24.92 1.70 -17.76
CA ALA A 12 -23.74 2.42 -18.24
C ALA A 12 -22.44 2.13 -17.46
N GLY A 13 -22.43 1.27 -16.44
CA GLY A 13 -21.26 0.98 -15.58
C GLY A 13 -20.84 2.13 -14.65
N TRP A 14 -21.05 3.39 -15.06
CA TRP A 14 -20.74 4.60 -14.29
C TRP A 14 -21.85 5.00 -13.29
N PHE A 15 -23.06 4.46 -13.43
CA PHE A 15 -24.19 4.83 -12.58
C PHE A 15 -23.98 4.44 -11.12
N ASP A 16 -23.54 3.20 -10.86
CA ASP A 16 -23.30 2.73 -9.49
C ASP A 16 -22.17 3.52 -8.82
N LEU A 17 -21.15 3.93 -9.59
CA LEU A 17 -20.07 4.79 -9.12
C LEU A 17 -20.59 6.19 -8.73
N LEU A 18 -21.44 6.81 -9.56
CA LEU A 18 -22.05 8.10 -9.24
C LEU A 18 -22.99 8.02 -8.04
N VAL A 19 -23.74 6.92 -7.88
CA VAL A 19 -24.57 6.69 -6.68
C VAL A 19 -23.71 6.58 -5.43
N PHE A 20 -22.58 5.86 -5.51
CA PHE A 20 -21.62 5.78 -4.41
C PHE A 20 -21.05 7.15 -4.04
N PHE A 21 -20.61 7.95 -5.03
CA PHE A 21 -20.11 9.30 -4.78
C PHE A 21 -21.19 10.22 -4.20
N LEU A 22 -22.44 10.08 -4.63
CA LEU A 22 -23.55 10.85 -4.10
C LEU A 22 -23.76 10.52 -2.62
N ALA A 23 -23.83 9.24 -2.28
CA ALA A 23 -23.96 8.79 -0.89
C ALA A 23 -22.81 9.30 -0.02
N PHE A 24 -21.57 9.18 -0.49
CA PHE A 24 -20.39 9.69 0.20
C PHE A 24 -20.43 11.21 0.39
N SER A 25 -20.81 11.96 -0.64
CA SER A 25 -20.92 13.42 -0.57
C SER A 25 -22.00 13.88 0.42
N LEU A 26 -23.14 13.18 0.48
CA LEU A 26 -24.21 13.46 1.45
C LEU A 26 -23.76 13.17 2.89
N ILE A 27 -22.96 12.12 3.10
CA ILE A 27 -22.36 11.83 4.40
C ILE A 27 -21.44 12.98 4.82
N LEU A 28 -20.59 13.51 3.93
CA LEU A 28 -19.72 14.65 4.24
C LEU A 28 -20.52 15.92 4.58
N VAL A 29 -21.59 16.20 3.84
CA VAL A 29 -22.49 17.32 4.14
C VAL A 29 -23.13 17.12 5.52
N ALA A 30 -23.63 15.92 5.82
CA ALA A 30 -24.22 15.60 7.11
C ALA A 30 -23.20 15.79 8.25
N LEU A 31 -21.97 15.31 8.09
CA LEU A 31 -20.89 15.50 9.07
C LEU A 31 -20.57 16.99 9.29
N GLY A 32 -20.58 17.80 8.22
CA GLY A 32 -20.37 19.23 8.36
C GLY A 32 -21.53 19.95 9.04
N ILE A 33 -22.78 19.58 8.76
CA ILE A 33 -23.98 20.09 9.48
C ILE A 33 -23.90 19.71 10.96
N THR A 34 -23.59 18.45 11.28
CA THR A 34 -23.37 17.99 12.65
C THR A 34 -22.24 18.78 13.31
N GLY A 35 -21.16 19.07 12.58
CA GLY A 35 -20.07 19.93 13.03
C GLY A 35 -20.53 21.35 13.39
N TYR A 36 -21.41 21.97 12.59
CA TYR A 36 -21.99 23.28 12.90
C TYR A 36 -22.91 23.24 14.12
N ILE A 37 -23.74 22.20 14.25
CA ILE A 37 -24.60 22.01 15.42
C ILE A 37 -23.72 21.88 16.68
N GLN A 38 -22.70 21.02 16.63
CA GLN A 38 -21.77 20.84 17.73
C GLN A 38 -21.02 22.13 18.07
N TYR A 39 -20.54 22.86 17.05
CA TYR A 39 -19.87 24.15 17.23
C TYR A 39 -20.78 25.16 17.94
N ASN A 40 -22.03 25.31 17.50
CA ASN A 40 -22.97 26.26 18.11
C ASN A 40 -23.31 25.88 19.56
N ILE A 41 -23.54 24.59 19.84
CA ILE A 41 -23.80 24.12 21.22
C ILE A 41 -22.59 24.37 22.12
N GLN A 42 -21.39 24.07 21.64
CA GLN A 42 -20.16 24.26 22.42
C GLN A 42 -19.86 25.73 22.65
N MET A 43 -20.01 26.57 21.62
CA MET A 43 -19.76 28.02 21.71
C MET A 43 -20.76 28.71 22.64
N ASN A 44 -22.03 28.30 22.64
CA ASN A 44 -23.06 28.85 23.54
C ASN A 44 -22.84 28.49 25.02
N ASN A 45 -22.07 27.43 25.31
CA ASN A 45 -21.76 26.97 26.66
C ASN A 45 -20.34 27.37 27.12
N MET A 46 -19.63 28.18 26.34
CA MET A 46 -18.28 28.65 26.68
C MET A 46 -18.33 30.00 27.41
N ASP A 47 -17.42 30.18 28.38
CA ASP A 47 -17.25 31.45 29.09
C ASP A 47 -16.75 32.57 28.16
N GLU A 48 -17.22 33.79 28.40
CA GLU A 48 -16.80 34.96 27.62
C GLU A 48 -15.34 35.35 27.92
N GLY A 49 -14.58 35.72 26.88
CA GLY A 49 -13.19 36.19 27.01
C GLY A 49 -12.10 35.17 26.68
N LEU A 50 -12.46 33.94 26.28
CA LEU A 50 -11.50 32.91 25.86
C LEU A 50 -10.70 33.32 24.62
N THR A 51 -9.42 32.97 24.61
CA THR A 51 -8.55 33.15 23.44
C THR A 51 -8.91 32.17 22.32
N LYS A 52 -8.53 32.50 21.08
CA LYS A 52 -8.74 31.62 19.92
C LYS A 52 -8.14 30.22 20.08
N TYR A 53 -7.07 30.10 20.87
CA TYR A 53 -6.42 28.82 21.15
C TYR A 53 -7.26 27.96 22.10
N GLU A 54 -7.72 28.54 23.20
CA GLU A 54 -8.55 27.84 24.19
C GLU A 54 -9.88 27.39 23.59
N ILE A 55 -10.51 28.23 22.76
CA ILE A 55 -11.70 27.85 21.99
C ILE A 55 -11.39 26.65 21.09
N LYS A 56 -10.26 26.64 20.40
CA LYS A 56 -9.88 25.55 19.49
C LYS A 56 -9.61 24.24 20.23
N GLU A 57 -9.04 24.29 21.42
CA GLU A 57 -8.77 23.13 22.26
C GLU A 57 -10.05 22.54 22.88
N ALA A 58 -11.02 23.40 23.22
CA ALA A 58 -12.30 22.97 23.79
C ALA A 58 -13.29 22.42 22.73
N LEU A 59 -13.10 22.76 21.46
CA LEU A 59 -13.98 22.27 20.38
C LEU A 59 -13.70 20.80 20.02
N GLY A 60 -14.78 20.06 19.80
CA GLY A 60 -14.68 18.69 19.29
C GLY A 60 -14.19 18.63 17.83
N PHE A 61 -13.67 17.47 17.42
CA PHE A 61 -13.14 17.25 16.06
C PHE A 61 -14.09 17.71 14.93
N PHE A 62 -15.38 17.38 15.03
CA PHE A 62 -16.35 17.75 14.00
C PHE A 62 -16.64 19.26 13.99
N ALA A 63 -16.67 19.92 15.15
CA ALA A 63 -16.84 21.37 15.24
C ALA A 63 -15.65 22.14 14.63
N LEU A 64 -14.43 21.62 14.83
CA LEU A 64 -13.22 22.15 14.21
C LEU A 64 -13.18 21.94 12.69
N SER A 65 -13.71 20.82 12.21
CA SER A 65 -13.64 20.42 10.81
C SER A 65 -14.89 20.77 10.00
N ARG A 66 -15.86 21.47 10.59
CA ARG A 66 -17.20 21.72 10.02
C ARG A 66 -17.17 22.34 8.62
N GLU A 67 -16.31 23.34 8.42
CA GLU A 67 -16.20 24.08 7.16
C GLU A 67 -15.57 23.21 6.07
N ASN A 68 -14.56 22.41 6.42
CA ASN A 68 -13.93 21.47 5.50
C ASN A 68 -14.94 20.41 5.04
N PHE A 69 -15.68 19.79 5.97
CA PHE A 69 -16.68 18.77 5.64
C PHE A 69 -17.79 19.32 4.75
N LEU A 70 -18.34 20.51 5.05
CA LEU A 70 -19.39 21.13 4.24
C LEU A 70 -18.88 21.55 2.87
N THR A 71 -17.72 22.19 2.79
CA THR A 71 -17.17 22.67 1.51
C THR A 71 -16.87 21.50 0.58
N ILE A 72 -16.18 20.48 1.09
CA ILE A 72 -15.86 19.27 0.30
C ILE A 72 -17.15 18.52 -0.06
N GLY A 73 -18.08 18.37 0.88
CA GLY A 73 -19.36 17.71 0.66
C GLY A 73 -20.19 18.38 -0.44
N LEU A 74 -20.36 19.70 -0.39
CA LEU A 74 -21.14 20.46 -1.38
C LEU A 74 -20.49 20.43 -2.77
N ILE A 75 -19.16 20.58 -2.86
CA ILE A 75 -18.44 20.42 -4.12
C ILE A 75 -18.66 19.02 -4.69
N ALA A 76 -18.54 17.98 -3.85
CA ALA A 76 -18.73 16.61 -4.28
C ALA A 76 -20.18 16.33 -4.75
N VAL A 77 -21.19 16.89 -4.08
CA VAL A 77 -22.60 16.81 -4.53
C VAL A 77 -22.74 17.46 -5.91
N ALA A 78 -22.22 18.68 -6.09
CA ALA A 78 -22.31 19.40 -7.36
C ALA A 78 -21.66 18.62 -8.51
N VAL A 79 -20.45 18.10 -8.30
CA VAL A 79 -19.73 17.27 -9.29
C VAL A 79 -20.51 16.00 -9.61
N THR A 80 -21.10 15.35 -8.60
CA THR A 80 -21.86 14.12 -8.79
C THR A 80 -23.16 14.35 -9.55
N LEU A 81 -23.90 15.42 -9.24
CA LEU A 81 -25.09 15.83 -9.98
C LEU A 81 -24.77 16.18 -11.43
N LEU A 82 -23.66 16.88 -11.67
CA LEU A 82 -23.16 17.15 -13.02
C LEU A 82 -22.81 15.85 -13.76
N GLY A 83 -22.21 14.87 -13.08
CA GLY A 83 -21.97 13.54 -13.61
C GLY A 83 -23.27 12.82 -14.02
N PHE A 84 -24.31 12.87 -13.18
CA PHE A 84 -25.63 12.33 -13.52
C PHE A 84 -26.27 13.05 -14.70
N ALA A 85 -26.17 14.37 -14.76
CA ALA A 85 -26.69 15.17 -15.87
C ALA A 85 -26.00 14.81 -17.19
N LEU A 86 -24.66 14.74 -17.21
CA LEU A 86 -23.89 14.32 -18.38
C LEU A 86 -24.24 12.90 -18.81
N LEU A 87 -24.40 11.98 -17.86
CA LEU A 87 -24.75 10.59 -18.15
C LEU A 87 -26.18 10.48 -18.70
N ALA A 88 -27.13 11.25 -18.18
CA ALA A 88 -28.49 11.33 -18.69
C ALA A 88 -28.53 11.91 -20.12
N ILE A 89 -27.79 13.01 -20.36
CA ILE A 89 -27.68 13.66 -21.68
C ILE A 89 -27.07 12.68 -22.69
N SER A 90 -25.94 12.05 -22.34
CA SER A 90 -25.25 11.08 -23.19
C SER A 90 -26.16 9.92 -23.61
N ARG A 91 -26.95 9.37 -22.69
CA ARG A 91 -27.89 8.27 -22.97
C ARG A 91 -29.15 8.70 -23.71
N ALA A 92 -29.59 9.95 -23.52
CA ALA A 92 -30.71 10.51 -24.27
C ALA A 92 -30.34 10.74 -25.74
N THR A 93 -29.11 11.20 -26.02
CA THR A 93 -28.63 11.51 -27.38
C THR A 93 -28.05 10.31 -28.15
N GLU A 94 -27.76 9.17 -27.49
CA GLU A 94 -27.13 7.98 -28.10
C GLU A 94 -27.81 7.43 -29.38
N ARG A 95 -29.10 7.70 -29.57
CA ARG A 95 -29.87 7.31 -30.78
C ARG A 95 -29.74 8.28 -31.96
N GLN A 96 -29.31 9.51 -31.73
CA GLN A 96 -29.21 10.57 -32.75
C GLN A 96 -27.78 10.80 -33.24
N VAL A 97 -26.79 10.12 -32.65
CA VAL A 97 -25.37 10.28 -32.98
C VAL A 97 -24.99 9.35 -34.16
N SER A 98 -24.45 9.93 -35.24
CA SER A 98 -23.94 9.19 -36.41
C SER A 98 -22.82 8.21 -36.01
N GLN A 99 -22.59 7.16 -36.82
CA GLN A 99 -21.49 6.21 -36.56
C GLN A 99 -20.12 6.91 -36.48
N GLN A 100 -19.89 7.90 -37.34
CA GLN A 100 -18.65 8.69 -37.34
C GLN A 100 -18.47 9.53 -36.06
N ALA A 101 -19.56 10.04 -35.48
CA ALA A 101 -19.49 10.73 -34.19
C ALA A 101 -19.28 9.76 -33.01
N LYS A 102 -19.72 8.51 -33.11
CA LYS A 102 -19.40 7.46 -32.11
C LYS A 102 -17.92 7.07 -32.16
N GLU A 103 -17.34 6.96 -33.35
CA GLU A 103 -15.90 6.69 -33.52
C GLU A 103 -15.05 7.86 -33.00
N ASN A 104 -15.38 9.10 -33.35
CA ASN A 104 -14.69 10.29 -32.84
C ASN A 104 -14.77 10.39 -31.32
N MET A 105 -15.92 10.07 -30.72
CA MET A 105 -16.10 10.08 -29.27
C MET A 105 -15.34 8.93 -28.59
N HIS A 106 -15.18 7.78 -29.24
CA HIS A 106 -14.31 6.70 -28.77
C HIS A 106 -12.84 7.14 -28.77
N HIS A 107 -12.35 7.72 -29.87
CA HIS A 107 -10.98 8.24 -29.94
C HIS A 107 -10.74 9.34 -28.90
N MET A 108 -11.65 10.31 -28.77
CA MET A 108 -11.55 11.37 -27.76
C MET A 108 -11.53 10.82 -26.34
N ARG A 109 -12.33 9.79 -26.04
CA ARG A 109 -12.32 9.11 -24.74
C ARG A 109 -10.99 8.42 -24.46
N VAL A 110 -10.43 7.72 -25.45
CA VAL A 110 -9.12 7.06 -25.33
C VAL A 110 -8.02 8.09 -25.10
N VAL A 111 -8.00 9.19 -25.87
CA VAL A 111 -7.05 10.30 -25.66
C VAL A 111 -7.19 10.88 -24.26
N LEU A 112 -8.41 11.16 -23.80
CA LEU A 112 -8.65 11.67 -22.45
C LEU A 112 -8.15 10.69 -21.37
N GLN A 113 -8.38 9.39 -21.55
CA GLN A 113 -7.88 8.36 -20.63
C GLN A 113 -6.34 8.36 -20.56
N TYR A 114 -5.65 8.46 -21.69
CA TYR A 114 -4.19 8.57 -21.71
C TYR A 114 -3.67 9.86 -21.08
N VAL A 115 -4.33 10.99 -21.33
CA VAL A 115 -3.97 12.28 -20.73
C VAL A 115 -4.12 12.24 -19.21
N VAL A 116 -5.26 11.73 -18.72
CA VAL A 116 -5.51 11.58 -17.27
C VAL A 116 -4.53 10.60 -16.65
N ALA A 117 -4.28 9.45 -17.28
CA ALA A 117 -3.30 8.47 -16.81
C ALA A 117 -1.87 9.08 -16.77
N GLY A 118 -1.51 9.86 -17.78
CA GLY A 118 -0.24 10.60 -17.84
C GLY A 118 -0.09 11.59 -16.70
N MET A 119 -1.12 12.41 -16.42
CA MET A 119 -1.12 13.35 -15.30
C MET A 119 -0.99 12.63 -13.95
N ILE A 120 -1.76 11.57 -13.73
CA ILE A 120 -1.66 10.75 -12.51
C ILE A 120 -0.24 10.17 -12.36
N THR A 121 0.35 9.68 -13.44
CA THR A 121 1.71 9.15 -13.45
C THR A 121 2.73 10.21 -13.06
N LEU A 122 2.62 11.42 -13.61
CA LEU A 122 3.51 12.54 -13.27
C LEU A 122 3.39 12.94 -11.79
N ILE A 123 2.16 13.03 -11.27
CA ILE A 123 1.92 13.33 -9.85
C ILE A 123 2.53 12.25 -8.94
N MET A 124 2.38 10.98 -9.30
CA MET A 124 2.91 9.85 -8.53
C MET A 124 4.45 9.77 -8.58
N LEU A 125 5.06 10.13 -9.71
CA LEU A 125 6.52 10.11 -9.88
C LEU A 125 7.19 11.36 -9.31
N PHE A 126 6.46 12.46 -9.15
CA PHE A 126 7.04 13.73 -8.69
C PHE A 126 7.78 13.63 -7.34
N PRO A 127 7.27 12.95 -6.29
CA PRO A 127 8.01 12.78 -5.04
C PRO A 127 9.33 12.00 -5.20
N ILE A 128 9.35 10.99 -6.08
CA ILE A 128 10.55 10.20 -6.36
C ILE A 128 11.57 11.06 -7.12
N TYR A 129 11.10 11.79 -8.13
CA TYR A 129 11.90 12.77 -8.84
C TYR A 129 12.48 13.81 -7.88
N TRP A 130 11.66 14.39 -7.01
CA TRP A 130 12.06 15.39 -6.04
C TRP A 130 13.11 14.86 -5.08
N MET A 131 12.95 13.61 -4.60
CA MET A 131 13.93 12.94 -3.75
C MET A 131 15.27 12.75 -4.47
N VAL A 132 15.26 12.26 -5.71
CA VAL A 132 16.49 12.05 -6.50
C VAL A 132 17.19 13.38 -6.78
N ILE A 133 16.46 14.38 -7.26
CA ILE A 133 17.03 15.69 -7.57
C ILE A 133 17.52 16.41 -6.31
N SER A 134 16.78 16.36 -5.20
CA SER A 134 17.20 16.95 -3.93
C SER A 134 18.46 16.30 -3.37
N SER A 135 18.65 15.00 -3.61
CA SER A 135 19.88 14.29 -3.21
C SER A 135 21.14 14.79 -3.93
N LEU A 136 20.99 15.47 -5.06
CA LEU A 136 22.06 15.99 -5.90
C LEU A 136 22.29 17.50 -5.73
N LYS A 137 21.56 18.17 -4.82
CA LYS A 137 21.69 19.60 -4.55
C LYS A 137 22.66 19.89 -3.40
N THR A 138 23.07 21.15 -3.29
CA THR A 138 23.75 21.65 -2.09
C THR A 138 22.74 21.87 -0.96
N SER A 139 23.22 21.84 0.29
CA SER A 139 22.45 22.24 1.48
C SER A 139 21.88 23.66 1.34
N THR A 140 22.66 24.59 0.78
CA THR A 140 22.24 25.99 0.58
C THR A 140 21.12 26.14 -0.46
N GLU A 141 21.14 25.34 -1.54
CA GLU A 141 20.12 25.37 -2.58
C GLU A 141 18.77 24.85 -2.06
N LEU A 142 18.79 23.86 -1.16
CA LEU A 142 17.57 23.33 -0.54
C LEU A 142 16.89 24.30 0.43
N LEU A 143 17.63 25.27 0.97
CA LEU A 143 17.12 26.29 1.88
C LEU A 143 16.57 27.52 1.16
N LEU A 144 16.58 27.54 -0.19
CA LEU A 144 16.03 28.65 -0.96
C LEU A 144 14.50 28.75 -0.76
N PRO A 145 13.94 29.96 -0.61
CA PRO A 145 12.49 30.15 -0.48
C PRO A 145 11.70 29.63 -1.69
N VAL A 146 12.29 29.73 -2.89
CA VAL A 146 11.73 29.17 -4.12
C VAL A 146 12.52 27.91 -4.48
N PRO A 147 11.91 26.72 -4.39
CA PRO A 147 12.61 25.48 -4.69
C PRO A 147 12.99 25.42 -6.18
N THR A 148 14.24 25.06 -6.47
CA THR A 148 14.68 24.79 -7.84
C THR A 148 14.14 23.43 -8.31
N LEU A 149 13.71 23.29 -9.56
CA LEU A 149 13.32 21.97 -10.09
C LEU A 149 14.52 21.14 -10.55
N TRP A 150 15.65 21.78 -10.83
CA TRP A 150 16.88 21.10 -11.27
C TRP A 150 18.07 21.59 -10.45
N PRO A 151 19.06 20.74 -10.12
CA PRO A 151 20.24 21.17 -9.37
C PRO A 151 21.02 22.22 -10.15
N ARG A 152 21.42 23.31 -9.49
CA ARG A 152 22.34 24.29 -10.11
C ARG A 152 23.73 23.70 -10.25
N LEU A 153 24.16 22.92 -9.26
CA LEU A 153 25.43 22.22 -9.22
C LEU A 153 25.20 20.81 -8.68
N PHE A 154 25.63 19.80 -9.45
CA PHE A 154 25.47 18.40 -9.05
C PHE A 154 26.44 18.03 -7.92
N GLN A 155 25.89 17.66 -6.77
CA GLN A 155 26.62 17.28 -5.55
C GLN A 155 26.65 15.75 -5.36
N TRP A 156 27.37 15.04 -6.23
CA TRP A 156 27.57 13.59 -6.10
C TRP A 156 28.24 13.18 -4.79
N ALA A 157 28.97 14.09 -4.15
CA ALA A 157 29.62 13.88 -2.85
C ALA A 157 28.61 13.55 -1.73
N ASN A 158 27.34 13.89 -1.87
CA ASN A 158 26.30 13.57 -0.88
C ASN A 158 26.20 12.05 -0.63
N PHE A 159 26.36 11.21 -1.65
CA PHE A 159 26.30 9.75 -1.51
C PHE A 159 27.43 9.15 -0.66
N PRO A 160 28.73 9.38 -0.97
CA PRO A 160 29.82 8.90 -0.13
C PRO A 160 29.82 9.57 1.26
N ASN A 161 29.31 10.79 1.41
CA ASN A 161 29.16 11.41 2.73
C ASN A 161 28.18 10.63 3.63
N VAL A 162 27.06 10.16 3.08
CA VAL A 162 26.14 9.29 3.82
C VAL A 162 26.83 8.00 4.29
N LEU A 163 27.65 7.38 3.43
CA LEU A 163 28.39 6.16 3.78
C LEU A 163 29.43 6.38 4.88
N LYS A 164 29.96 7.61 5.00
CA LYS A 164 30.87 7.99 6.09
C LYS A 164 30.13 8.23 7.42
N ARG A 165 28.87 8.69 7.38
CA ARG A 165 28.06 8.99 8.57
C ARG A 165 27.39 7.76 9.17
N ALA A 166 27.02 6.78 8.34
CA ALA A 166 26.32 5.60 8.79
C ALA A 166 26.69 4.37 7.93
N PRO A 167 26.74 3.17 8.51
CA PRO A 167 27.09 1.93 7.80
C PRO A 167 25.93 1.44 6.89
N PHE A 168 25.57 2.24 5.89
CA PHE A 168 24.43 2.02 5.00
C PHE A 168 24.52 0.70 4.21
N ILE A 169 25.72 0.31 3.79
CA ILE A 169 25.96 -0.97 3.10
C ILE A 169 25.59 -2.14 4.02
N ARG A 170 25.92 -2.04 5.31
CA ARG A 170 25.53 -3.06 6.29
C ARG A 170 24.02 -3.07 6.49
N TYR A 171 23.38 -1.91 6.59
CA TYR A 171 21.92 -1.85 6.73
C TYR A 171 21.19 -2.45 5.53
N LEU A 172 21.73 -2.24 4.32
CA LEU A 172 21.24 -2.84 3.10
C LEU A 172 21.37 -4.37 3.14
N PHE A 173 22.54 -4.87 3.52
CA PHE A 173 22.79 -6.31 3.69
C PHE A 173 21.85 -6.92 4.74
N ASN A 174 21.70 -6.28 5.89
CA ASN A 174 20.80 -6.71 6.94
C ASN A 174 19.35 -6.80 6.46
N THR A 175 18.87 -5.77 5.75
CA THR A 175 17.53 -5.79 5.16
C THR A 175 17.36 -6.93 4.15
N LEU A 176 18.36 -7.15 3.29
CA LEU A 176 18.30 -8.23 2.31
C LEU A 176 18.22 -9.59 3.00
N VAL A 177 19.08 -9.83 3.99
CA VAL A 177 19.11 -11.07 4.79
C VAL A 177 17.78 -11.28 5.50
N THR A 178 17.31 -10.30 6.28
CA THR A 178 16.07 -10.46 7.04
C THR A 178 14.87 -10.67 6.14
N THR A 179 14.73 -9.86 5.09
CA THR A 179 13.62 -9.95 4.12
C THR A 179 13.64 -11.29 3.39
N PHE A 180 14.81 -11.74 2.94
CA PHE A 180 14.97 -13.00 2.23
C PHE A 180 14.57 -14.20 3.10
N PHE A 181 15.10 -14.31 4.32
CA PHE A 181 14.79 -15.45 5.19
C PHE A 181 13.35 -15.43 5.70
N ILE A 182 12.76 -14.25 5.95
CA ILE A 182 11.33 -14.12 6.23
C ILE A 182 10.50 -14.64 5.05
N MET A 183 10.82 -14.20 3.83
CA MET A 183 10.11 -14.61 2.63
C MET A 183 10.23 -16.12 2.37
N VAL A 184 11.44 -16.68 2.45
CA VAL A 184 11.68 -18.11 2.28
C VAL A 184 10.94 -18.92 3.34
N GLY A 185 10.97 -18.48 4.60
CA GLY A 185 10.21 -19.10 5.69
C GLY A 185 8.71 -19.11 5.42
N GLN A 186 8.16 -17.97 5.02
CA GLN A 186 6.74 -17.85 4.69
C GLN A 186 6.36 -18.70 3.48
N ILE A 187 7.20 -18.81 2.46
CA ILE A 187 6.99 -19.68 1.30
C ILE A 187 6.95 -21.14 1.74
N ILE A 188 7.98 -21.61 2.46
CA ILE A 188 8.10 -23.03 2.83
C ILE A 188 6.94 -23.42 3.76
N ILE A 189 6.75 -22.69 4.86
CA ILE A 189 5.71 -22.99 5.84
C ILE A 189 4.33 -22.77 5.23
N GLY A 190 4.17 -21.70 4.45
CA GLY A 190 2.93 -21.35 3.78
C GLY A 190 2.48 -22.38 2.77
N VAL A 191 3.38 -22.87 1.91
CA VAL A 191 3.10 -23.94 0.94
C VAL A 191 2.66 -25.23 1.63
N LEU A 192 3.39 -25.66 2.66
CA LEU A 192 3.07 -26.89 3.38
C LEU A 192 1.73 -26.77 4.12
N ALA A 193 1.50 -25.67 4.82
CA ALA A 193 0.24 -25.41 5.52
C ALA A 193 -0.93 -25.28 4.53
N ALA A 194 -0.76 -24.52 3.43
CA ALA A 194 -1.79 -24.36 2.40
C ALA A 194 -2.15 -25.70 1.75
N TYR A 195 -1.17 -26.56 1.45
CA TYR A 195 -1.41 -27.91 0.94
C TYR A 195 -2.23 -28.74 1.94
N GLY A 196 -1.83 -28.75 3.21
CA GLY A 196 -2.58 -29.43 4.27
C GLY A 196 -4.02 -28.94 4.38
N PHE A 197 -4.23 -27.63 4.41
CA PHE A 197 -5.56 -27.03 4.56
C PHE A 197 -6.41 -27.01 3.28
N SER A 198 -5.85 -27.25 2.10
CA SER A 198 -6.60 -27.37 0.84
C SER A 198 -6.86 -28.83 0.51
N LYS A 199 -5.81 -29.61 0.26
CA LYS A 199 -5.85 -30.98 -0.26
C LYS A 199 -5.71 -32.08 0.78
N GLY A 200 -5.26 -31.76 1.99
CA GLY A 200 -5.16 -32.72 3.08
C GLY A 200 -6.53 -33.10 3.68
N SER A 201 -6.64 -34.34 4.17
CA SER A 201 -7.80 -34.84 4.93
C SER A 201 -7.35 -35.25 6.33
N PHE A 202 -7.58 -34.39 7.34
CA PHE A 202 -7.26 -34.69 8.73
C PHE A 202 -8.31 -34.11 9.68
N LYS A 203 -8.47 -34.74 10.85
CA LYS A 203 -9.45 -34.33 11.88
C LYS A 203 -9.12 -32.92 12.40
N GLY A 204 -10.11 -32.05 12.48
CA GLY A 204 -9.94 -30.67 12.98
C GLY A 204 -9.41 -29.66 11.95
N LYS A 205 -9.22 -30.04 10.68
CA LYS A 205 -8.77 -29.15 9.58
C LYS A 205 -9.46 -27.80 9.54
N ASN A 206 -10.80 -27.78 9.63
CA ASN A 206 -11.57 -26.54 9.55
C ASN A 206 -11.39 -25.67 10.79
N VAL A 207 -11.28 -26.26 11.98
CA VAL A 207 -11.05 -25.52 13.24
C VAL A 207 -9.67 -24.89 13.24
N LEU A 208 -8.63 -25.65 12.88
CA LEU A 208 -7.27 -25.13 12.77
C LEU A 208 -7.16 -24.05 11.69
N PHE A 209 -7.88 -24.18 10.58
CA PHE A 209 -7.93 -23.12 9.58
C PHE A 209 -8.67 -21.87 10.08
N LEU A 210 -9.71 -22.04 10.89
CA LEU A 210 -10.38 -20.95 11.60
C LEU A 210 -9.43 -20.20 12.53
N LEU A 211 -8.48 -20.88 13.18
CA LEU A 211 -7.42 -20.22 13.96
C LEU A 211 -6.48 -19.41 13.08
N VAL A 212 -6.14 -19.89 11.88
CA VAL A 212 -5.36 -19.12 10.90
C VAL A 212 -6.10 -17.85 10.48
N LEU A 213 -7.42 -17.96 10.23
CA LEU A 213 -8.27 -16.79 9.96
C LEU A 213 -8.34 -15.84 11.16
N GLY A 214 -8.46 -16.37 12.38
CA GLY A 214 -8.42 -15.56 13.60
C GLY A 214 -7.12 -14.77 13.74
N ALA A 215 -5.98 -15.40 13.45
CA ALA A 215 -4.68 -14.73 13.45
C ALA A 215 -4.57 -13.59 12.43
N LEU A 216 -5.29 -13.68 11.30
CA LEU A 216 -5.38 -12.59 10.31
C LEU A 216 -6.18 -11.39 10.81
N MET A 217 -7.16 -11.61 11.69
CA MET A 217 -8.04 -10.57 12.20
C MET A 217 -7.43 -9.78 13.36
N ILE A 218 -6.40 -10.34 14.01
CA ILE A 218 -5.72 -9.68 15.13
C ILE A 218 -4.81 -8.58 14.58
N PRO A 219 -4.99 -7.31 15.01
CA PRO A 219 -4.10 -6.24 14.61
C PRO A 219 -2.68 -6.47 15.15
N ILE A 220 -1.67 -6.27 14.28
CA ILE A 220 -0.26 -6.49 14.63
C ILE A 220 0.20 -5.65 15.84
N GLN A 221 -0.43 -4.49 16.06
CA GLN A 221 -0.16 -3.58 17.18
C GLN A 221 -0.47 -4.24 18.53
N VAL A 222 -1.50 -5.09 18.61
CA VAL A 222 -1.89 -5.79 19.85
C VAL A 222 -0.88 -6.88 20.21
N THR A 223 -0.38 -7.59 19.21
CA THR A 223 0.60 -8.67 19.39
C THR A 223 2.03 -8.17 19.60
N PHE A 224 2.29 -6.90 19.32
CA PHE A 224 3.64 -6.35 19.27
C PHE A 224 4.40 -6.46 20.59
N VAL A 225 3.79 -5.97 21.69
CA VAL A 225 4.43 -5.97 23.02
C VAL A 225 4.68 -7.40 23.53
N PRO A 226 3.71 -8.33 23.50
CA PRO A 226 3.96 -9.72 23.86
C PRO A 226 5.10 -10.38 23.07
N ILE A 227 5.13 -10.18 21.75
CA ILE A 227 6.19 -10.75 20.90
C ILE A 227 7.56 -10.15 21.25
N TYR A 228 7.64 -8.84 21.48
CA TYR A 228 8.88 -8.20 21.94
C TYR A 228 9.37 -8.78 23.27
N VAL A 229 8.48 -8.97 24.24
CA VAL A 229 8.83 -9.56 25.55
C VAL A 229 9.35 -11.00 25.38
N MET A 230 8.73 -11.81 24.52
CA MET A 230 9.23 -13.16 24.22
C MET A 230 10.62 -13.13 23.60
N VAL A 231 10.85 -12.29 22.58
CA VAL A 231 12.15 -12.13 21.91
C VAL A 231 13.22 -11.63 22.88
N SER A 232 12.86 -10.72 23.79
CA SER A 232 13.75 -10.22 24.84
C SER A 232 14.13 -11.33 25.84
N ARG A 233 13.15 -12.11 26.32
CA ARG A 233 13.40 -13.24 27.24
C ARG A 233 14.25 -14.34 26.61
N LEU A 234 14.15 -14.53 25.28
CA LEU A 234 15.01 -15.45 24.53
C LEU A 234 16.42 -14.91 24.27
N GLY A 235 16.72 -13.66 24.65
CA GLY A 235 18.01 -13.02 24.38
C GLY A 235 18.22 -12.70 22.90
N TRP A 236 17.16 -12.64 22.10
CA TRP A 236 17.24 -12.43 20.65
C TRP A 236 17.23 -10.95 20.24
N VAL A 237 17.19 -10.01 21.19
CA VAL A 237 17.37 -8.58 20.91
C VAL A 237 18.77 -8.34 20.35
N ASN A 238 18.88 -7.52 19.31
CA ASN A 238 20.09 -7.33 18.52
C ASN A 238 20.63 -8.64 17.92
N SER A 239 19.76 -9.40 17.26
CA SER A 239 20.14 -10.62 16.54
C SER A 239 19.27 -10.84 15.30
N PHE A 240 19.78 -11.58 14.32
CA PHE A 240 18.99 -11.97 13.14
C PHE A 240 17.78 -12.85 13.49
N PRO A 241 17.87 -13.85 14.40
CA PRO A 241 16.69 -14.59 14.85
C PRO A 241 15.57 -13.68 15.39
N GLY A 242 15.91 -12.65 16.17
CA GLY A 242 14.92 -11.69 16.66
C GLY A 242 14.22 -10.89 15.57
N LEU A 243 14.89 -10.65 14.43
CA LEU A 243 14.30 -9.98 13.27
C LEU A 243 13.48 -10.93 12.40
N ILE A 244 13.94 -12.17 12.23
CA ILE A 244 13.41 -13.14 11.26
C ILE A 244 12.28 -13.99 11.86
N VAL A 245 12.54 -14.67 12.98
CA VAL A 245 11.70 -15.76 13.51
C VAL A 245 10.25 -15.32 13.78
N PRO A 246 9.97 -14.16 14.41
CA PRO A 246 8.61 -13.71 14.66
C PRO A 246 7.76 -13.51 13.39
N ASN A 247 8.41 -13.36 12.24
CA ASN A 247 7.76 -13.08 10.96
C ASN A 247 7.83 -14.27 9.98
N LEU A 248 8.36 -15.43 10.40
CA LEU A 248 8.52 -16.61 9.51
C LEU A 248 7.18 -17.21 9.06
N VAL A 249 6.10 -17.00 9.82
CA VAL A 249 4.77 -17.51 9.51
C VAL A 249 3.85 -16.35 9.20
N SER A 250 3.16 -16.43 8.06
CA SER A 250 2.16 -15.44 7.67
C SER A 250 0.82 -16.12 7.43
N ALA A 251 -0.16 -15.77 8.26
CA ALA A 251 -1.52 -16.26 8.12
C ALA A 251 -2.15 -15.80 6.78
N TYR A 252 -1.77 -14.60 6.29
CA TYR A 252 -2.17 -14.09 4.97
C TYR A 252 -1.64 -14.98 3.85
N PHE A 253 -0.36 -15.35 3.93
CA PHE A 253 0.28 -16.22 2.96
C PHE A 253 -0.40 -17.59 2.91
N ILE A 254 -0.64 -18.21 4.08
CA ILE A 254 -1.33 -19.50 4.20
C ILE A 254 -2.74 -19.40 3.62
N PHE A 255 -3.50 -18.36 3.97
CA PHE A 255 -4.86 -18.16 3.51
C PHE A 255 -4.93 -18.03 1.99
N MET A 256 -4.17 -17.10 1.42
CA MET A 256 -4.22 -16.82 -0.03
C MET A 256 -3.77 -18.03 -0.84
N LEU A 257 -2.68 -18.68 -0.42
CA LEU A 257 -2.19 -19.85 -1.14
C LEU A 257 -3.15 -21.03 -1.04
N ARG A 258 -3.81 -21.22 0.11
CA ARG A 258 -4.86 -22.24 0.25
C ARG A 258 -6.01 -21.98 -0.71
N GLN A 259 -6.49 -20.74 -0.85
CA GLN A 259 -7.55 -20.42 -1.80
C GLN A 259 -7.11 -20.74 -3.23
N SER A 260 -5.85 -20.45 -3.58
CA SER A 260 -5.30 -20.79 -4.89
C SER A 260 -5.25 -22.31 -5.10
N PHE A 261 -4.71 -23.07 -4.14
CA PHE A 261 -4.63 -24.53 -4.23
C PHE A 261 -6.01 -25.20 -4.29
N MET A 262 -7.02 -24.63 -3.63
CA MET A 262 -8.40 -25.12 -3.72
C MET A 262 -9.02 -24.92 -5.10
N SER A 263 -8.56 -23.95 -5.89
CA SER A 263 -9.08 -23.71 -7.24
C SER A 263 -8.53 -24.67 -8.31
N VAL A 264 -7.52 -25.47 -7.97
CA VAL A 264 -6.99 -26.54 -8.83
C VAL A 264 -7.85 -27.79 -8.65
N ASP A 265 -8.38 -28.36 -9.73
CA ASP A 265 -9.16 -29.60 -9.69
C ASP A 265 -8.33 -30.80 -9.20
N ASP A 266 -8.97 -31.71 -8.45
CA ASP A 266 -8.29 -32.89 -7.90
C ASP A 266 -7.83 -33.88 -8.98
N SER A 267 -8.42 -33.84 -10.17
CA SER A 267 -8.01 -34.67 -11.31
C SER A 267 -6.54 -34.50 -11.71
N TYR A 268 -5.99 -33.29 -11.56
CA TYR A 268 -4.56 -33.04 -11.80
C TYR A 268 -3.67 -33.73 -10.75
N LEU A 269 -4.15 -33.81 -9.51
CA LEU A 269 -3.43 -34.50 -8.45
C LEU A 269 -3.53 -36.01 -8.61
N ASP A 270 -4.69 -36.51 -9.04
CA ASP A 270 -4.88 -37.93 -9.34
C ASP A 270 -4.01 -38.38 -10.52
N ALA A 271 -3.94 -37.58 -11.60
CA ALA A 271 -3.02 -37.83 -12.70
C ALA A 271 -1.56 -37.89 -12.21
N GLY A 272 -1.12 -36.91 -11.40
CA GLY A 272 0.22 -36.92 -10.83
C GLY A 272 0.50 -38.14 -9.93
N ARG A 273 -0.51 -38.65 -9.21
CA ARG A 273 -0.37 -39.89 -8.41
C ARG A 273 -0.22 -41.12 -9.29
N VAL A 274 -0.95 -41.18 -10.41
CA VAL A 274 -0.79 -42.24 -11.42
C VAL A 274 0.61 -42.20 -12.03
N ASP A 275 1.19 -41.01 -12.22
CA ASP A 275 2.58 -40.81 -12.65
C ASP A 275 3.63 -41.06 -11.54
N GLY A 276 3.20 -41.53 -10.36
CA GLY A 276 4.09 -41.91 -9.25
C GLY A 276 4.56 -40.75 -8.36
N LEU A 277 3.98 -39.55 -8.48
CA LEU A 277 4.34 -38.41 -7.63
C LEU A 277 3.84 -38.62 -6.19
N ASN A 278 4.75 -38.51 -5.23
CA ASN A 278 4.42 -38.43 -3.81
C ASN A 278 3.87 -37.03 -3.44
N ARG A 279 3.51 -36.80 -2.17
CA ARG A 279 2.94 -35.51 -1.72
C ARG A 279 3.82 -34.30 -2.04
N ILE A 280 5.13 -34.40 -1.83
CA ILE A 280 6.08 -33.33 -2.16
C ILE A 280 6.16 -33.15 -3.67
N GLY A 281 6.17 -34.26 -4.41
CA GLY A 281 6.10 -34.28 -5.87
C GLY A 281 4.88 -33.52 -6.40
N LEU A 282 3.69 -33.78 -5.85
CA LEU A 282 2.44 -33.09 -6.21
C LEU A 282 2.51 -31.58 -5.90
N ILE A 283 3.08 -31.20 -4.76
CA ILE A 283 3.26 -29.79 -4.41
C ILE A 283 4.16 -29.09 -5.43
N VAL A 284 5.35 -29.65 -5.68
CA VAL A 284 6.41 -29.01 -6.47
C VAL A 284 6.11 -29.02 -7.97
N HIS A 285 5.56 -30.12 -8.50
CA HIS A 285 5.41 -30.31 -9.94
C HIS A 285 3.99 -30.01 -10.45
N VAL A 286 2.97 -29.96 -9.58
CA VAL A 286 1.58 -29.69 -9.97
C VAL A 286 1.08 -28.39 -9.36
N LEU A 287 0.98 -28.31 -8.03
CA LEU A 287 0.32 -27.19 -7.37
C LEU A 287 1.09 -25.87 -7.48
N ILE A 288 2.41 -25.87 -7.25
CA ILE A 288 3.23 -24.65 -7.33
C ILE A 288 3.20 -24.06 -8.76
N PRO A 289 3.42 -24.82 -9.84
CA PRO A 289 3.35 -24.29 -11.20
C PRO A 289 1.96 -23.76 -11.57
N MET A 290 0.89 -24.49 -11.24
CA MET A 290 -0.49 -24.06 -11.53
C MET A 290 -0.89 -22.80 -10.75
N CYS A 291 -0.36 -22.64 -9.54
CA CYS A 291 -0.60 -21.48 -8.68
C CYS A 291 0.55 -20.46 -8.71
N ALA A 292 1.46 -20.54 -9.70
CA ALA A 292 2.61 -19.67 -9.80
C ALA A 292 2.26 -18.17 -9.80
N PRO A 293 1.18 -17.70 -10.47
CA PRO A 293 0.81 -16.29 -10.42
C PRO A 293 0.51 -15.81 -8.99
N THR A 294 -0.25 -16.61 -8.22
CA THR A 294 -0.55 -16.29 -6.82
C THR A 294 0.71 -16.31 -5.98
N MET A 295 1.52 -17.38 -6.10
CA MET A 295 2.79 -17.54 -5.37
C MET A 295 3.74 -16.36 -5.60
N ILE A 296 3.96 -15.96 -6.85
CA ILE A 296 4.82 -14.84 -7.18
C ILE A 296 4.26 -13.54 -6.58
N THR A 297 2.95 -13.32 -6.69
CA THR A 297 2.30 -12.12 -6.15
C THR A 297 2.48 -12.01 -4.64
N ILE A 298 2.17 -13.07 -3.89
CA ILE A 298 2.30 -13.05 -2.42
C ILE A 298 3.76 -12.97 -1.98
N SER A 299 4.70 -13.63 -2.68
CA SER A 299 6.14 -13.52 -2.39
C SER A 299 6.68 -12.11 -2.61
N ILE A 300 6.26 -11.44 -3.68
CA ILE A 300 6.62 -10.04 -3.95
C ILE A 300 6.08 -9.12 -2.85
N ILE A 301 4.83 -9.29 -2.46
CA ILE A 301 4.22 -8.51 -1.37
C ILE A 301 5.00 -8.73 -0.06
N THR A 302 5.34 -9.99 0.27
CA THR A 302 6.16 -10.33 1.44
C THR A 302 7.53 -9.66 1.39
N PHE A 303 8.20 -9.68 0.23
CA PHE A 303 9.50 -9.02 0.07
C PHE A 303 9.39 -7.50 0.28
N ILE A 304 8.43 -6.84 -0.36
CA ILE A 304 8.21 -5.39 -0.23
C ILE A 304 7.91 -5.03 1.24
N THR A 305 7.11 -5.85 1.92
CA THR A 305 6.75 -5.66 3.33
C THR A 305 7.96 -5.80 4.23
N GLY A 306 8.79 -6.83 4.02
CA GLY A 306 10.02 -7.04 4.76
C GLY A 306 11.02 -5.91 4.55
N TRP A 307 11.19 -5.45 3.30
CA TRP A 307 12.10 -4.36 2.96
C TRP A 307 11.72 -3.05 3.63
N ASN A 308 10.41 -2.73 3.61
CA ASN A 308 9.86 -1.50 4.18
C ASN A 308 9.60 -1.61 5.70
N SER A 309 9.93 -2.74 6.32
CA SER A 309 9.69 -2.96 7.74
C SER A 309 10.54 -2.01 8.59
N TYR A 310 9.86 -1.19 9.38
CA TYR A 310 10.47 -0.17 10.22
C TYR A 310 10.21 -0.40 11.71
N PHE A 311 8.96 -0.57 12.12
CA PHE A 311 8.57 -0.60 13.54
C PHE A 311 9.23 -1.74 14.31
N TRP A 312 9.16 -2.97 13.78
CA TRP A 312 9.76 -4.13 14.45
C TRP A 312 11.30 -4.06 14.52
N PRO A 313 12.02 -3.83 13.40
CA PRO A 313 13.47 -3.67 13.44
C PRO A 313 13.94 -2.53 14.33
N LYS A 314 13.23 -1.39 14.36
CA LYS A 314 13.59 -0.26 15.23
C LYS A 314 13.63 -0.66 16.72
N MET A 315 12.72 -1.53 17.15
CA MET A 315 12.62 -1.95 18.54
C MET A 315 13.63 -3.04 18.91
N VAL A 316 13.87 -4.00 18.02
CA VAL A 316 14.67 -5.19 18.32
C VAL A 316 16.13 -5.05 17.89
N ALA A 317 16.44 -4.21 16.90
CA ALA A 317 17.80 -3.94 16.45
C ALA A 317 18.24 -2.52 16.85
N THR A 318 18.63 -2.38 18.11
CA THR A 318 19.14 -1.12 18.67
C THR A 318 20.61 -0.86 18.32
N LYS A 319 21.38 -1.85 17.87
CA LYS A 319 22.79 -1.73 17.46
C LYS A 319 22.96 -1.64 15.93
N ASP A 320 23.97 -0.91 15.47
CA ASP A 320 24.25 -0.70 14.04
C ASP A 320 24.54 -2.01 13.29
N GLU A 321 25.04 -3.04 13.99
CA GLU A 321 25.28 -4.36 13.42
C GLU A 321 24.02 -5.00 12.84
N PHE A 322 22.83 -4.71 13.40
CA PHE A 322 21.58 -5.42 13.10
C PHE A 322 20.48 -4.53 12.50
N ARG A 323 20.71 -3.20 12.42
CA ARG A 323 19.71 -2.27 11.87
C ARG A 323 19.42 -2.55 10.40
N THR A 324 18.15 -2.42 10.02
CA THR A 324 17.69 -2.48 8.63
C THR A 324 17.77 -1.10 7.97
N ILE A 325 17.77 -1.06 6.64
CA ILE A 325 17.86 0.16 5.83
C ILE A 325 16.79 1.22 6.19
N ALA A 326 15.55 0.80 6.45
CA ALA A 326 14.47 1.70 6.86
C ALA A 326 14.78 2.41 8.19
N VAL A 327 15.35 1.66 9.15
CA VAL A 327 15.84 2.24 10.41
C VAL A 327 17.09 3.09 10.17
N GLY A 328 17.96 2.66 9.25
CA GLY A 328 19.17 3.36 8.84
C GLY A 328 18.92 4.77 8.30
N VAL A 329 17.91 4.96 7.45
CA VAL A 329 17.50 6.30 6.95
C VAL A 329 17.06 7.20 8.10
N THR A 330 16.30 6.67 9.07
CA THR A 330 15.89 7.44 10.25
C THR A 330 17.09 7.78 11.14
N ARG A 331 18.03 6.83 11.30
CA ARG A 331 19.25 7.05 12.07
C ARG A 331 20.14 8.10 11.42
N LEU A 332 20.28 8.10 10.09
CA LEU A 332 21.00 9.13 9.34
C LEU A 332 20.44 10.51 9.65
N ARG A 333 19.11 10.68 9.63
CA ARG A 333 18.48 11.94 10.00
C ARG A 333 18.89 12.39 11.41
N GLN A 334 18.92 11.47 12.38
CA GLN A 334 19.33 11.76 13.75
C GLN A 334 20.82 12.12 13.90
N THR A 335 21.69 11.81 12.91
CA THR A 335 23.11 12.21 12.97
C THR A 335 23.31 13.71 12.80
N PHE A 336 22.30 14.44 12.33
CA PHE A 336 22.35 15.89 12.12
C PHE A 336 21.85 16.72 13.31
N ALA A 337 21.39 16.08 14.40
CA ALA A 337 21.09 16.70 15.69
C ALA A 337 20.36 18.07 15.63
N GLY A 338 19.20 18.14 14.97
CA GLY A 338 18.42 19.39 14.85
C GLY A 338 18.76 20.24 13.61
N MET A 339 19.79 19.86 12.84
CA MET A 339 20.12 20.45 11.54
C MET A 339 19.60 19.60 10.36
N GLU A 340 18.53 18.81 10.56
CA GLU A 340 18.00 17.93 9.51
C GLU A 340 17.59 18.74 8.27
N THR A 341 16.99 19.92 8.49
CA THR A 341 16.52 20.81 7.43
C THR A 341 17.65 21.27 6.51
N ALA A 342 18.81 21.61 7.09
CA ALA A 342 19.99 22.00 6.34
C ALA A 342 20.67 20.82 5.62
N ASN A 343 20.40 19.58 6.04
CA ASN A 343 21.08 18.38 5.54
C ASN A 343 20.14 17.43 4.77
N TYR A 344 19.01 17.94 4.27
CA TYR A 344 18.08 17.14 3.47
C TYR A 344 18.72 16.57 2.21
N ASN A 345 19.76 17.20 1.65
CA ASN A 345 20.52 16.66 0.52
C ASN A 345 21.11 15.28 0.84
N GLU A 346 21.79 15.14 1.99
CA GLU A 346 22.35 13.86 2.41
C GLU A 346 21.25 12.87 2.86
N ILE A 347 20.21 13.34 3.55
CA ILE A 347 19.08 12.47 3.95
C ILE A 347 18.36 11.90 2.72
N MET A 348 18.13 12.72 1.70
CA MET A 348 17.53 12.29 0.43
C MET A 348 18.48 11.36 -0.32
N ALA A 349 19.79 11.58 -0.31
CA ALA A 349 20.76 10.63 -0.87
C ALA A 349 20.68 9.26 -0.18
N GLY A 350 20.56 9.23 1.16
CA GLY A 350 20.29 8.02 1.91
C GLY A 350 18.98 7.33 1.49
N ALA A 351 17.90 8.10 1.31
CA ALA A 351 16.61 7.56 0.85
C ALA A 351 16.68 7.01 -0.59
N VAL A 352 17.41 7.67 -1.50
CA VAL A 352 17.68 7.17 -2.85
C VAL A 352 18.42 5.83 -2.79
N MET A 353 19.48 5.73 -1.99
CA MET A 353 20.19 4.45 -1.81
C MET A 353 19.29 3.34 -1.26
N ALA A 354 18.35 3.68 -0.38
CA ALA A 354 17.42 2.73 0.20
C ALA A 354 16.36 2.20 -0.79
N ILE A 355 15.93 3.02 -1.77
CA ILE A 355 14.88 2.64 -2.73
C ILE A 355 15.43 1.93 -3.98
N ILE A 356 16.68 2.19 -4.38
CA ILE A 356 17.30 1.62 -5.60
C ILE A 356 17.08 0.10 -5.73
N PRO A 357 17.34 -0.72 -4.69
CA PRO A 357 17.18 -2.16 -4.80
C PRO A 357 15.72 -2.60 -5.03
N ILE A 358 14.75 -1.92 -4.41
CA ILE A 358 13.33 -2.20 -4.65
C ILE A 358 12.96 -1.85 -6.09
N VAL A 359 13.44 -0.71 -6.60
CA VAL A 359 13.16 -0.30 -7.99
C VAL A 359 13.73 -1.30 -8.97
N ILE A 360 14.98 -1.76 -8.77
CA ILE A 360 15.60 -2.79 -9.60
C ILE A 360 14.77 -4.08 -9.55
N LEU A 361 14.40 -4.53 -8.36
CA LEU A 361 13.58 -5.73 -8.20
C LEU A 361 12.23 -5.58 -8.91
N PHE A 362 11.57 -4.44 -8.76
CA PHE A 362 10.31 -4.14 -9.45
C PHE A 362 10.47 -4.19 -10.97
N LEU A 363 11.51 -3.57 -11.55
CA LEU A 363 11.74 -3.59 -12.99
C LEU A 363 11.95 -5.00 -13.53
N ILE A 364 12.56 -5.89 -12.75
CA ILE A 364 12.74 -7.31 -13.08
C ILE A 364 11.41 -8.07 -12.95
N LEU A 365 10.62 -7.79 -11.91
CA LEU A 365 9.43 -8.57 -11.55
C LEU A 365 8.10 -8.04 -12.10
N GLN A 366 8.05 -6.81 -12.63
CA GLN A 366 6.82 -6.14 -13.07
C GLN A 366 5.98 -6.98 -14.03
N LYS A 367 6.60 -7.75 -14.93
CA LYS A 367 5.90 -8.62 -15.88
C LYS A 367 5.07 -9.71 -15.17
N TYR A 368 5.56 -10.23 -14.05
CA TYR A 368 4.87 -11.25 -13.27
C TYR A 368 3.77 -10.66 -12.40
N ILE A 369 3.98 -9.45 -11.85
CA ILE A 369 2.96 -8.71 -11.10
C ILE A 369 1.76 -8.42 -12.00
N MET A 370 2.00 -7.94 -13.23
CA MET A 370 0.95 -7.63 -14.21
C MET A 370 0.18 -8.89 -14.65
N ALA A 371 0.87 -10.01 -14.84
CA ALA A 371 0.24 -11.28 -15.20
C ALA A 371 -0.66 -11.84 -14.07
N GLY A 372 -0.26 -11.66 -12.81
CA GLY A 372 -1.06 -12.04 -11.65
C GLY A 372 -2.34 -11.22 -11.51
N MET A 373 -2.25 -9.90 -11.67
CA MET A 373 -3.40 -8.99 -11.57
C MET A 373 -4.37 -9.15 -12.74
N SER A 374 -3.89 -9.32 -13.97
CA SER A 374 -4.74 -9.43 -15.16
C SER A 374 -5.71 -10.63 -15.10
N LYS A 375 -5.30 -11.78 -14.55
CA LYS A 375 -6.20 -12.94 -14.39
C LYS A 375 -7.30 -12.70 -13.35
N ALA A 376 -7.07 -11.84 -12.34
CA ALA A 376 -8.08 -11.48 -11.35
C ALA A 376 -9.16 -10.54 -11.91
N PHE A 377 -8.83 -9.75 -12.93
CA PHE A 377 -9.77 -8.82 -13.59
C PHE A 377 -10.51 -9.41 -14.81
N MET A 378 -10.10 -10.59 -15.29
CA MET A 378 -10.76 -11.31 -16.40
C MET A 378 -11.73 -12.42 -15.95
N LYS A 379 -11.98 -12.54 -14.65
CA LYS A 379 -13.12 -13.28 -14.09
C LYS A 379 -14.17 -12.28 -13.62
#